data_AF-A0A958F002-F1
#
_entry.id   AF-A0A958F002-F1
#
_cell.length_a   1.000
_cell.length_b   1.000
_cell.length_c   1.000
_cell.angle_alpha   90.00
_cell.angle_beta   90.00
_cell.angle_gamma   90.00
#
_symmetry.space_group_name_H-M   'P 1'
#
loop_
_entity.id
_entity.type
_entity.pdbx_description
1 polymer ?
#
loop_
_entity_poly.entity_id
_entity_poly.type
_entity_poly.pdbx_seq_one_letter_code
_entity_poly.pdbx_strand_id
1 'polypeptide(L)'
;TDALLIGGGMIFTFYKAHGWNIGKSLLEEDRIEMAKDILKASQSTKTDFVLPSDVLIADEFAAGANTKTVGVHEIPDGWLGVDIGKATIDQFKKILSEAKTVVWNGPMGVFEIEDFAKGTEEIARYLVEITENGATTIVGGGDSAAAVKKFNLEDQLSHVSTGGGASLEFLEGKVLPGVAALTDK
;
A
#
# COMPACT_ATOMS: atom_id res chain seq x y z
N THR A 1 7.73 8.50 15.55
CA THR A 1 8.48 7.31 15.10
C THR A 1 8.21 7.16 13.62
N ASP A 2 9.15 6.61 12.85
CA ASP A 2 8.91 6.33 11.43
C ASP A 2 8.15 5.02 11.29
N ALA A 3 7.33 4.89 10.24
CA ALA A 3 6.53 3.69 10.00
C ALA A 3 6.58 3.27 8.53
N LEU A 4 6.49 1.97 8.28
CA LEU A 4 6.29 1.36 6.97
C LEU A 4 4.97 0.60 6.98
N LEU A 5 3.99 1.13 6.25
CA LEU A 5 2.66 0.54 6.10
C LEU A 5 2.62 -0.29 4.81
N ILE A 6 2.22 -1.55 4.90
CA ILE A 6 2.13 -2.45 3.73
C ILE A 6 0.66 -2.68 3.37
N GLY A 7 0.33 -2.65 2.09
CA GLY A 7 -1.02 -2.90 1.57
C GLY A 7 -1.00 -3.64 0.24
N GLY A 8 -2.15 -3.70 -0.42
CA GLY A 8 -2.30 -4.35 -1.73
C GLY A 8 -2.04 -5.85 -1.68
N GLY A 9 -1.82 -6.45 -2.85
CA GLY A 9 -1.55 -7.90 -2.96
C GLY A 9 -0.28 -8.37 -2.24
N MET A 10 0.65 -7.46 -1.95
CA MET A 10 1.93 -7.78 -1.30
C MET A 10 1.75 -8.38 0.10
N ILE A 11 0.69 -8.00 0.83
CA ILE A 11 0.48 -8.44 2.22
C ILE A 11 0.33 -9.96 2.33
N PHE A 12 -0.21 -10.62 1.30
CA PHE A 12 -0.48 -12.05 1.36
C PHE A 12 0.79 -12.88 1.31
N THR A 13 1.87 -12.41 0.67
CA THR A 13 3.19 -13.05 0.76
C THR A 13 3.73 -12.98 2.20
N PHE A 14 3.53 -11.87 2.91
CA PHE A 14 3.90 -11.74 4.33
C PHE A 14 3.04 -12.64 5.23
N TYR A 15 1.73 -12.72 5.01
CA TYR A 15 0.86 -13.64 5.76
C TYR A 15 1.22 -15.10 5.51
N LYS A 16 1.55 -15.45 4.26
CA LYS A 16 2.04 -16.80 3.92
C LYS A 16 3.38 -17.10 4.60
N ALA A 17 4.27 -16.12 4.70
CA ALA A 17 5.53 -16.23 5.43
C ALA A 17 5.33 -16.47 6.94
N HIS A 18 4.25 -15.95 7.53
CA HIS A 18 3.79 -16.27 8.88
C HIS A 18 3.10 -17.64 9.01
N GLY A 19 2.85 -18.34 7.90
CA GLY A 19 2.15 -19.63 7.87
C GLY A 19 0.62 -19.51 7.94
N TRP A 20 0.05 -18.33 7.69
CA TRP A 20 -1.40 -18.13 7.72
C TRP A 20 -2.05 -18.59 6.41
N ASN A 21 -3.36 -18.89 6.48
CA ASN A 21 -4.13 -19.14 5.28
C ASN A 21 -4.38 -17.82 4.54
N ILE A 22 -4.25 -17.85 3.22
CA ILE A 22 -4.50 -16.70 2.35
C ILE A 22 -5.59 -17.01 1.31
N GLY A 23 -6.22 -18.18 1.37
CA GLY A 23 -7.16 -18.63 0.35
C GLY A 23 -6.53 -18.66 -1.04
N LYS A 24 -7.15 -17.96 -2.00
CA LYS A 24 -6.68 -17.76 -3.37
C LYS A 24 -6.02 -16.40 -3.60
N SER A 25 -5.67 -15.68 -2.53
CA SER A 25 -5.05 -14.36 -2.66
C SER A 25 -3.70 -14.44 -3.38
N LEU A 26 -3.30 -13.33 -4.01
CA LEU A 26 -2.05 -13.23 -4.78
C LEU A 26 -0.85 -13.64 -3.93
N LEU A 27 -0.01 -14.54 -4.45
CA LEU A 27 1.18 -15.02 -3.75
C LEU A 27 2.38 -15.02 -4.69
N GLU A 28 3.47 -14.38 -4.26
CA GLU A 28 4.79 -14.53 -4.86
C GLU A 28 5.56 -15.60 -4.08
N GLU A 29 5.45 -16.86 -4.51
CA GLU A 29 6.03 -18.01 -3.78
C GLU A 29 7.55 -17.91 -3.61
N ASP A 30 8.25 -17.39 -4.63
CA ASP A 30 9.70 -17.19 -4.63
C ASP A 30 10.17 -16.06 -3.71
N ARG A 31 9.24 -15.23 -3.20
CA ARG A 31 9.50 -14.12 -2.27
C ARG A 31 9.23 -14.44 -0.81
N ILE A 32 8.73 -15.64 -0.48
CA ILE A 32 8.39 -16.01 0.90
C ILE A 32 9.60 -15.92 1.84
N GLU A 33 10.77 -16.42 1.43
CA GLU A 33 11.97 -16.34 2.27
C GLU A 33 12.43 -14.90 2.47
N MET A 34 12.36 -14.07 1.43
CA MET A 34 12.63 -12.63 1.54
C MET A 34 11.66 -11.94 2.51
N ALA A 35 10.37 -12.27 2.46
CA ALA A 35 9.38 -11.73 3.39
C ALA A 35 9.70 -12.11 4.85
N LYS A 36 10.13 -13.35 5.11
CA LYS A 36 10.59 -13.78 6.45
C LYS A 36 11.81 -12.98 6.92
N ASP A 37 12.78 -12.77 6.04
CA ASP A 37 13.97 -11.98 6.36
C ASP A 37 13.62 -10.52 6.69
N ILE A 38 12.71 -9.92 5.94
CA ILE A 38 12.20 -8.56 6.20
C ILE A 38 11.47 -8.50 7.55
N LEU A 39 10.59 -9.46 7.84
CA LEU A 39 9.86 -9.54 9.12
C LEU A 39 10.81 -9.72 10.32
N LYS A 40 11.91 -10.44 10.13
CA LYS A 40 12.94 -10.59 11.16
C LYS A 40 13.77 -9.32 11.32
N ALA A 41 14.14 -8.68 10.21
CA ALA A 41 14.90 -7.44 10.22
C ALA A 41 14.11 -6.30 10.87
N SER A 42 12.81 -6.20 10.59
CA SER A 42 11.94 -5.13 11.12
C SER A 42 11.91 -5.09 12.65
N GLN A 43 11.99 -6.24 13.32
CA GLN A 43 12.07 -6.36 14.79
C GLN A 43 13.30 -5.68 15.41
N SER A 44 14.35 -5.48 14.61
CA SER A 44 15.60 -4.85 15.06
C SER A 44 15.70 -3.37 14.64
N THR A 45 14.73 -2.86 13.89
CA THR A 45 14.68 -1.46 13.47
C THR A 45 13.88 -0.62 14.46
N LYS A 46 14.06 0.70 14.41
CA LYS A 46 13.19 1.66 15.12
C LYS A 46 11.95 2.03 14.30
N THR A 47 11.79 1.46 13.11
CA THR A 47 10.69 1.73 12.20
C THR A 47 9.57 0.74 12.48
N ASP A 48 8.36 1.25 12.70
CA ASP A 48 7.20 0.42 12.91
C ASP A 48 6.79 -0.23 11.58
N PHE A 49 6.95 -1.54 11.46
CA PHE A 49 6.51 -2.30 10.29
C PHE A 49 5.08 -2.79 10.51
N VAL A 50 4.13 -2.28 9.73
CA VAL A 50 2.71 -2.47 9.98
C VAL A 50 2.04 -3.19 8.82
N LEU A 51 1.55 -4.40 9.11
CA LEU A 51 0.68 -5.17 8.24
C LEU A 51 -0.79 -4.94 8.60
N PRO A 52 -1.73 -5.06 7.63
CA PRO A 52 -3.17 -5.02 7.91
C PRO A 52 -3.60 -6.07 8.94
N SER A 53 -4.64 -5.76 9.69
CA SER A 53 -5.25 -6.66 10.69
C SER A 53 -6.55 -7.30 10.19
N ASP A 54 -7.19 -6.68 9.21
CA ASP A 54 -8.38 -7.14 8.52
C ASP A 54 -8.30 -6.83 7.02
N VAL A 55 -8.99 -7.64 6.22
CA VAL A 55 -9.01 -7.51 4.75
C VAL A 55 -10.42 -7.68 4.23
N LEU A 56 -10.75 -6.96 3.16
CA LEU A 56 -11.90 -7.25 2.32
C LEU A 56 -11.54 -8.44 1.43
N ILE A 57 -12.36 -9.47 1.47
CA ILE A 57 -12.23 -10.64 0.61
C ILE A 57 -13.42 -10.74 -0.35
N ALA A 58 -13.18 -11.28 -1.53
CA ALA A 58 -14.18 -11.62 -2.52
C ALA A 58 -14.10 -13.11 -2.89
N ASP A 59 -15.20 -13.69 -3.39
CA ASP A 59 -15.20 -15.04 -3.95
C ASP A 59 -14.71 -15.06 -5.42
N GLU A 60 -14.83 -13.94 -6.13
CA GLU A 60 -14.34 -13.75 -7.50
C GLU A 60 -13.67 -12.38 -7.69
N PHE A 61 -12.73 -12.31 -8.64
CA PHE A 61 -12.11 -11.06 -9.08
C PHE A 61 -13.00 -10.36 -10.12
N ALA A 62 -14.17 -9.88 -9.69
CA ALA A 62 -15.14 -9.24 -10.58
C ALA A 62 -16.01 -8.23 -9.82
N ALA A 63 -16.54 -7.25 -10.55
CA ALA A 63 -17.57 -6.36 -10.00
C ALA A 63 -18.83 -7.16 -9.63
N GLY A 64 -19.45 -6.84 -8.49
CA GLY A 64 -20.62 -7.56 -7.99
C GLY A 64 -20.34 -8.95 -7.40
N ALA A 65 -19.07 -9.31 -7.19
CA ALA A 65 -18.68 -10.50 -6.43
C ALA A 65 -19.23 -10.45 -4.99
N ASN A 66 -19.42 -11.61 -4.35
CA ASN A 66 -19.77 -11.61 -2.93
C ASN A 66 -18.56 -11.16 -2.13
N THR A 67 -18.74 -10.19 -1.24
CA THR A 67 -17.67 -9.67 -0.40
C THR A 67 -17.96 -9.80 1.08
N LYS A 68 -16.91 -9.89 1.88
CA LYS A 68 -16.97 -9.73 3.34
C LYS A 68 -15.62 -9.29 3.88
N THR A 69 -15.63 -8.61 5.02
CA THR A 69 -14.40 -8.28 5.76
C THR A 69 -14.13 -9.37 6.79
N VAL A 70 -12.89 -9.84 6.87
CA VAL A 70 -12.45 -10.86 7.84
C VAL A 70 -11.14 -10.45 8.48
N GLY A 71 -10.84 -11.00 9.66
CA GLY A 71 -9.49 -10.92 10.21
C GLY A 71 -8.50 -11.67 9.32
N VAL A 72 -7.23 -11.25 9.32
CA VAL A 72 -6.18 -11.84 8.47
C VAL A 72 -5.89 -13.32 8.73
N HIS A 73 -6.33 -13.85 9.88
CA HIS A 73 -6.24 -15.27 10.23
C HIS A 73 -7.47 -16.08 9.80
N GLU A 74 -8.50 -15.42 9.26
CA GLU A 74 -9.83 -15.99 9.01
C GLU A 74 -10.16 -16.01 7.51
N ILE A 75 -9.17 -15.82 6.64
CA ILE A 75 -9.35 -15.91 5.18
C ILE A 75 -9.68 -17.36 4.82
N PRO A 76 -10.91 -17.64 4.33
CA PRO A 76 -11.34 -18.99 3.99
C PRO A 76 -10.81 -19.42 2.63
N ASP A 77 -10.72 -20.74 2.43
CA ASP A 77 -10.36 -21.31 1.14
C ASP A 77 -11.34 -20.88 0.05
N GLY A 78 -10.81 -20.65 -1.15
CA GLY A 78 -11.62 -20.25 -2.30
C GLY A 78 -11.85 -18.75 -2.44
N TRP A 79 -11.64 -17.97 -1.38
CA TRP A 79 -11.75 -16.51 -1.37
C TRP A 79 -10.40 -15.86 -1.59
N LEU A 80 -10.39 -14.64 -2.12
CA LEU A 80 -9.19 -13.83 -2.37
C LEU A 80 -9.33 -12.48 -1.68
N GLY A 81 -8.26 -11.99 -1.07
CA GLY A 81 -8.22 -10.63 -0.53
C GLY A 81 -8.03 -9.62 -1.65
N VAL A 82 -8.85 -8.57 -1.63
CA VAL A 82 -8.99 -7.59 -2.71
C VAL A 82 -8.79 -6.15 -2.26
N ASP A 83 -8.89 -5.89 -0.95
CA ASP A 83 -8.65 -4.57 -0.36
C ASP A 83 -8.37 -4.71 1.16
N ILE A 84 -7.93 -3.63 1.81
CA ILE A 84 -7.80 -3.57 3.27
C ILE A 84 -9.16 -3.37 3.95
N GLY A 85 -9.32 -3.93 5.14
CA GLY A 85 -10.54 -3.77 5.92
C GLY A 85 -10.60 -2.45 6.69
N LYS A 86 -11.76 -2.19 7.31
CA LYS A 86 -12.01 -0.93 8.03
C LYS A 86 -11.06 -0.74 9.22
N ALA A 87 -10.76 -1.80 9.98
CA ALA A 87 -9.89 -1.68 11.15
C ALA A 87 -8.47 -1.28 10.73
N THR A 88 -7.99 -1.81 9.61
CA THR A 88 -6.71 -1.43 9.01
C THR A 88 -6.72 0.01 8.52
N ILE A 89 -7.77 0.45 7.84
CA ILE A 89 -7.90 1.85 7.39
C ILE A 89 -7.79 2.78 8.60
N ASP A 90 -8.54 2.52 9.67
CA ASP A 90 -8.52 3.34 10.89
C ASP A 90 -7.12 3.35 11.54
N GLN A 91 -6.45 2.20 11.58
CA GLN A 91 -5.08 2.07 12.09
C GLN A 91 -4.08 2.87 11.26
N PHE A 92 -4.15 2.76 9.93
CA PHE A 92 -3.24 3.45 9.02
C PHE A 92 -3.44 4.96 9.11
N LYS A 93 -4.69 5.44 9.12
CA LYS A 93 -4.99 6.87 9.32
C LYS A 93 -4.41 7.39 10.63
N LYS A 94 -4.55 6.64 11.73
CA LYS A 94 -3.95 7.03 13.01
C LYS A 94 -2.43 7.21 12.90
N ILE A 95 -1.72 6.29 12.26
CA ILE A 95 -0.27 6.38 12.09
C ILE A 95 0.10 7.55 11.18
N LEU A 96 -0.62 7.71 10.06
CA LEU A 96 -0.42 8.80 9.10
C LEU A 96 -0.66 10.18 9.70
N SER A 97 -1.55 10.30 10.70
CA SER A 97 -1.86 11.57 11.39
C SER A 97 -0.64 12.20 12.09
N GLU A 98 0.35 11.39 12.43
CA GLU A 98 1.57 11.82 13.12
C GLU A 98 2.73 12.09 12.14
N ALA A 99 2.54 11.80 10.85
CA ALA A 99 3.58 11.89 9.84
C ALA A 99 3.78 13.33 9.33
N LYS A 100 5.05 13.74 9.21
CA LYS A 100 5.42 15.02 8.56
C LYS A 100 5.65 14.87 7.06
N THR A 101 6.08 13.68 6.65
CA THR A 101 6.33 13.32 5.26
C THR A 101 5.79 11.92 5.03
N VAL A 102 5.02 11.75 3.95
CA VAL A 102 4.50 10.46 3.52
C VAL A 102 4.90 10.22 2.07
N VAL A 103 5.43 9.03 1.80
CA VAL A 103 5.62 8.52 0.45
C VAL A 103 4.68 7.33 0.26
N TRP A 104 3.83 7.39 -0.75
CA TRP A 104 2.87 6.33 -1.06
C TRP A 104 3.14 5.76 -2.45
N ASN A 105 3.37 4.44 -2.51
CA ASN A 105 3.61 3.70 -3.75
C ASN A 105 2.86 2.36 -3.72
N GLY A 106 1.82 2.24 -4.53
CA GLY A 106 0.96 1.07 -4.66
C GLY A 106 -0.41 1.26 -4.00
N PRO A 107 -1.52 0.97 -4.69
CA PRO A 107 -2.86 1.03 -4.10
C PRO A 107 -3.03 0.00 -2.98
N MET A 108 -4.01 0.22 -2.09
CA MET A 108 -4.29 -0.69 -0.97
C MET A 108 -5.10 -1.93 -1.38
N GLY A 109 -5.79 -1.84 -2.51
CA GLY A 109 -6.65 -2.86 -3.08
C GLY A 109 -6.77 -2.71 -4.60
N VAL A 110 -7.66 -3.51 -5.19
CA VAL A 110 -7.93 -3.55 -6.64
C VAL A 110 -8.82 -2.37 -7.03
N PHE A 111 -8.24 -1.16 -6.96
CA PHE A 111 -8.99 0.09 -7.07
C PHE A 111 -9.72 0.29 -8.40
N GLU A 112 -9.40 -0.50 -9.44
CA GLU A 112 -10.08 -0.52 -10.72
C GLU A 112 -11.54 -0.96 -10.59
N ILE A 113 -11.83 -1.87 -9.65
CA ILE A 113 -13.18 -2.36 -9.35
C ILE A 113 -13.74 -1.54 -8.17
N GLU A 114 -14.90 -0.90 -8.37
CA GLU A 114 -15.49 0.04 -7.39
C GLU A 114 -15.68 -0.61 -6.00
N ASP A 115 -16.15 -1.86 -5.97
CA ASP A 115 -16.37 -2.62 -4.74
C ASP A 115 -15.06 -2.89 -3.95
N PHE A 116 -13.90 -2.80 -4.60
CA PHE A 116 -12.58 -3.11 -4.03
C PHE A 116 -11.67 -1.87 -3.92
N ALA A 117 -12.24 -0.68 -4.10
CA ALA A 117 -11.49 0.57 -4.17
C ALA A 117 -11.44 1.34 -2.84
N LYS A 118 -12.20 0.90 -1.82
CA LYS A 118 -12.50 1.71 -0.65
C LYS A 118 -11.25 2.03 0.19
N GLY A 119 -10.40 1.06 0.45
CA GLY A 119 -9.15 1.26 1.18
C GLY A 119 -8.21 2.21 0.46
N THR A 120 -8.08 2.07 -0.86
CA THR A 120 -7.26 2.97 -1.68
C THR A 120 -7.82 4.40 -1.64
N GLU A 121 -9.13 4.55 -1.80
CA GLU A 121 -9.81 5.85 -1.74
C GLU A 121 -9.64 6.52 -0.36
N GLU A 122 -9.87 5.78 0.72
CA GLU A 122 -9.80 6.30 2.08
C GLU A 122 -8.39 6.76 2.45
N ILE A 123 -7.35 6.01 2.03
CA ILE A 123 -5.96 6.43 2.21
C ILE A 123 -5.67 7.66 1.36
N ALA A 124 -6.03 7.66 0.08
CA ALA A 124 -5.80 8.82 -0.81
C ALA A 124 -6.44 10.10 -0.27
N ARG A 125 -7.69 10.04 0.18
CA ARG A 125 -8.40 11.18 0.80
C ARG A 125 -7.75 11.63 2.09
N TYR A 126 -7.27 10.69 2.91
CA TYR A 126 -6.59 11.04 4.15
C TYR A 126 -5.24 11.70 3.91
N LEU A 127 -4.52 11.30 2.85
CA LEU A 127 -3.30 11.99 2.45
C LEU A 127 -3.57 13.45 2.07
N VAL A 128 -4.68 13.74 1.38
CA VAL A 128 -5.09 15.13 1.11
C VAL A 128 -5.32 15.88 2.43
N GLU A 129 -6.09 15.31 3.36
CA GLU A 129 -6.37 15.93 4.66
C GLU A 129 -5.08 16.30 5.44
N ILE A 130 -4.11 15.39 5.54
CA ILE A 130 -2.85 15.70 6.24
C ILE A 130 -1.96 16.67 5.44
N THR A 131 -2.10 16.73 4.11
CA THR A 131 -1.40 17.71 3.26
C THR A 131 -1.89 19.13 3.55
N GLU A 132 -3.22 19.31 3.64
CA GLU A 132 -3.83 20.58 4.03
C GLU A 132 -3.37 21.03 5.43
N ASN A 133 -3.07 20.06 6.31
CA ASN A 133 -2.50 20.29 7.64
C ASN A 133 -0.98 20.46 7.66
N GLY A 134 -0.32 20.51 6.50
CA GLY A 134 1.09 20.86 6.35
C GLY A 134 2.07 19.68 6.25
N ALA A 135 1.58 18.44 6.16
CA ALA A 135 2.43 17.30 5.83
C ALA A 135 2.85 17.33 4.35
N THR A 136 4.04 16.84 4.04
CA THR A 136 4.48 16.62 2.65
C THR A 136 4.02 15.24 2.19
N THR A 137 3.20 15.17 1.15
CA THR A 137 2.69 13.91 0.59
C THR A 137 3.17 13.69 -0.83
N ILE A 138 3.89 12.59 -1.02
CA ILE A 138 4.47 12.20 -2.31
C ILE A 138 3.80 10.91 -2.74
N VAL A 139 3.08 10.96 -3.85
CA VAL A 139 2.51 9.78 -4.50
C VAL A 139 3.43 9.36 -5.64
N GLY A 140 3.91 8.13 -5.60
CA GLY A 140 4.75 7.54 -6.63
C GLY A 140 4.11 6.31 -7.24
N GLY A 141 4.34 6.10 -8.53
CA GLY A 141 3.88 4.90 -9.24
C GLY A 141 2.71 5.18 -10.16
N GLY A 142 2.71 4.50 -11.31
CA GLY A 142 1.64 4.63 -12.31
C GLY A 142 0.26 4.32 -11.72
N ASP A 143 0.15 3.24 -10.95
CA ASP A 143 -1.12 2.81 -10.36
C ASP A 143 -1.58 3.75 -9.23
N SER A 144 -0.69 4.19 -8.34
CA SER A 144 -1.03 5.17 -7.31
C SER A 144 -1.46 6.51 -7.92
N ALA A 145 -0.75 6.97 -8.96
CA ALA A 145 -1.09 8.18 -9.71
C ALA A 145 -2.45 8.03 -10.42
N ALA A 146 -2.71 6.87 -11.02
CA ALA A 146 -4.00 6.55 -11.62
C ALA A 146 -5.14 6.52 -10.58
N ALA A 147 -4.89 6.00 -9.38
CA ALA A 147 -5.86 5.96 -8.29
C ALA A 147 -6.22 7.37 -7.81
N VAL A 148 -5.25 8.22 -7.48
CA VAL A 148 -5.54 9.60 -7.04
C VAL A 148 -6.22 10.42 -8.14
N LYS A 149 -5.89 10.16 -9.40
CA LYS A 149 -6.58 10.76 -10.55
C LYS A 149 -8.03 10.27 -10.67
N LYS A 150 -8.29 8.96 -10.52
CA LYS A 150 -9.64 8.38 -10.51
C LYS A 150 -10.54 9.05 -9.47
N PHE A 151 -9.98 9.39 -8.31
CA PHE A 151 -10.70 10.05 -7.21
C PHE A 151 -10.69 11.59 -7.27
N ASN A 152 -10.10 12.19 -8.30
CA ASN A 152 -9.96 13.64 -8.48
C ASN A 152 -9.19 14.33 -7.33
N LEU A 153 -8.09 13.71 -6.86
CA LEU A 153 -7.29 14.18 -5.73
C LEU A 153 -5.88 14.66 -6.12
N GLU A 154 -5.49 14.54 -7.38
CA GLU A 154 -4.11 14.78 -7.87
C GLU A 154 -3.58 16.17 -7.49
N ASP A 155 -4.38 17.22 -7.69
CA ASP A 155 -3.98 18.62 -7.43
C ASP A 155 -3.95 19.01 -5.94
N GLN A 156 -4.36 18.10 -5.05
CA GLN A 156 -4.48 18.35 -3.61
C GLN A 156 -3.34 17.73 -2.80
N LEU A 157 -2.42 17.01 -3.46
CA LEU A 157 -1.26 16.37 -2.87
C LEU A 157 0.00 17.21 -3.12
N SER A 158 1.06 17.02 -2.33
CA SER A 158 2.29 17.83 -2.51
C SER A 158 3.03 17.51 -3.81
N HIS A 159 3.08 16.23 -4.19
CA HIS A 159 3.70 15.78 -5.43
C HIS A 159 3.11 14.46 -5.91
N VAL A 160 2.84 14.36 -7.22
CA VAL A 160 2.44 13.12 -7.88
C VAL A 160 3.44 12.79 -8.98
N SER A 161 4.11 11.64 -8.85
CA SER A 161 5.10 11.12 -9.77
C SER A 161 4.57 9.87 -10.48
N THR A 162 4.69 9.86 -11.81
CA THR A 162 4.41 8.66 -12.62
C THR A 162 5.59 7.69 -12.65
N GLY A 163 6.76 8.09 -12.17
CA GLY A 163 8.00 7.31 -12.24
C GLY A 163 8.15 6.31 -11.11
N GLY A 164 7.21 5.38 -10.94
CA GLY A 164 7.13 4.44 -9.79
C GLY A 164 8.47 3.90 -9.29
N GLY A 165 9.07 2.99 -10.05
CA GLY A 165 10.37 2.38 -9.69
C GLY A 165 11.50 3.40 -9.61
N ALA A 166 11.55 4.37 -10.52
CA ALA A 166 12.56 5.43 -10.49
C ALA A 166 12.46 6.31 -9.23
N SER A 167 11.26 6.56 -8.72
CA SER A 167 11.02 7.35 -7.50
C SER A 167 11.46 6.56 -6.27
N LEU A 168 11.24 5.25 -6.24
CA LEU A 168 11.75 4.38 -5.18
C LEU A 168 13.28 4.27 -5.22
N GLU A 169 13.88 4.06 -6.39
CA GLU A 169 15.35 4.03 -6.56
C GLU A 169 15.99 5.35 -6.14
N PHE A 170 15.34 6.48 -6.44
CA PHE A 170 15.78 7.79 -5.98
C PHE A 170 15.76 7.90 -4.45
N LEU A 171 14.71 7.39 -3.80
CA LEU A 171 14.59 7.35 -2.34
C LEU A 171 15.57 6.37 -1.68
N GLU A 172 15.97 5.32 -2.38
CA GLU A 172 17.08 4.43 -1.98
C GLU A 172 18.45 5.14 -2.03
N GLY A 173 18.51 6.37 -2.55
CA GLY A 173 19.74 7.16 -2.69
C GLY A 173 20.57 6.77 -3.91
N LYS A 174 20.00 6.03 -4.87
CA LYS A 174 20.70 5.65 -6.10
C LYS A 174 20.80 6.85 -7.05
N VAL A 175 21.91 6.90 -7.77
CA VAL A 175 22.07 7.85 -8.88
C VAL A 175 21.25 7.33 -10.06
N LEU A 176 20.22 8.07 -10.45
CA LEU A 176 19.43 7.75 -11.63
C LEU A 176 20.23 8.09 -12.90
N PRO A 177 20.53 7.12 -13.80
CA PRO A 177 21.36 7.37 -14.97
C PRO A 177 20.85 8.49 -15.88
N GLY A 178 19.53 8.59 -16.04
CA GLY A 178 18.88 9.64 -16.84
C GLY A 178 19.01 11.04 -16.23
N VAL A 179 19.09 11.16 -14.91
CA VAL A 179 19.33 12.44 -14.22
C VAL A 179 20.80 12.83 -14.30
N ALA A 180 21.70 11.87 -14.11
CA ALA A 180 23.15 12.09 -14.20
C ALA A 180 23.63 12.50 -15.61
N ALA A 181 22.87 12.14 -16.65
CA ALA A 181 23.18 12.52 -18.03
C ALA A 181 22.81 13.97 -18.38
N LEU A 182 22.07 14.68 -17.51
CA LEU A 182 21.72 16.07 -17.71
C LEU A 182 22.93 16.97 -17.43
N THR A 183 23.07 18.05 -18.20
CA THR A 183 24.07 19.08 -17.91
C THR A 183 23.69 19.84 -16.66
N ASP A 184 24.68 20.12 -15.80
CA ASP A 184 24.50 21.00 -14.65
C ASP A 184 23.99 22.39 -15.08
N LYS A 185 23.28 23.04 -14.16
CA LYS A 185 22.60 24.32 -14.39
C LYS A 185 23.56 25.50 -14.38
#